data_AF-A0A529NS01-F1
#
_entry.id   AF-A0A529NS01-F1
#
_cell.length_a   1.000
_cell.length_b   1.000
_cell.length_c   1.000
_cell.angle_alpha   90.00
_cell.angle_beta   90.00
_cell.angle_gamma   90.00
#
_symmetry.space_group_name_H-M   'P 1'
#
loop_
_entity.id
_entity.type
_entity.pdbx_description
1 polymer ?
#
loop_
_entity_poly.entity_id
_entity_poly.type
_entity_poly.pdbx_seq_one_letter_code
_entity_poly.pdbx_strand_id
1 'polypeptide(L)'
;MNPDWYTGWREEAFDQLKAKNDRLQKDFRLGSWPRYDYDLKARKLLFSEQGVIKVVAEIQIAGSTSAKADNWLWAWANSNLPGELLEDAKRVRSFGEEKGIDELAQAYVLDTNNDLEALGWG
;
A
#
# COMPACT_ATOMS: atom_id res chain seq x y z
N MET A 1 19.22 -5.14 -13.49
CA MET A 1 18.28 -5.64 -14.51
C MET A 1 17.35 -6.58 -13.78
N ASN A 2 16.03 -6.33 -13.80
CA ASN A 2 15.10 -7.14 -13.03
C ASN A 2 15.02 -8.57 -13.61
N PRO A 3 14.65 -9.57 -12.79
CA PRO A 3 14.42 -10.92 -13.28
C PRO A 3 13.32 -10.95 -14.37
N ASP A 4 13.46 -11.83 -15.37
CA ASP A 4 12.53 -11.90 -16.52
C ASP A 4 11.06 -12.16 -16.12
N TRP A 5 10.84 -12.83 -14.98
CA TRP A 5 9.50 -13.12 -14.46
C TRP A 5 8.85 -11.92 -13.76
N TYR A 6 9.61 -10.89 -13.39
CA TYR A 6 9.14 -9.83 -12.50
C TYR A 6 8.00 -9.01 -13.11
N THR A 7 8.06 -8.73 -14.42
CA THR A 7 6.99 -8.00 -15.11
C THR A 7 5.65 -8.73 -15.02
N GLY A 8 5.61 -10.02 -15.37
CA GLY A 8 4.38 -10.81 -15.28
C GLY A 8 3.88 -10.98 -13.84
N TRP A 9 4.79 -11.07 -12.87
CA TRP A 9 4.44 -11.10 -11.46
C TRP A 9 3.80 -9.78 -10.98
N ARG A 10 4.27 -8.62 -11.46
CA ARG A 10 3.64 -7.33 -11.15
C ARG A 10 2.24 -7.20 -11.73
N GLU A 11 2.03 -7.66 -12.96
CA GLU A 11 0.70 -7.68 -13.60
C GLU A 11 -0.28 -8.53 -12.80
N GLU A 12 0.13 -9.75 -12.41
CA GLU A 12 -0.69 -10.62 -11.56
C GLU A 12 -0.98 -9.98 -10.19
N ALA A 13 0.02 -9.35 -9.56
CA ALA A 13 -0.17 -8.65 -8.29
C ALA A 13 -1.18 -7.51 -8.40
N PHE A 14 -1.20 -6.79 -9.53
CA PHE A 14 -2.16 -5.71 -9.78
C PHE A 14 -3.59 -6.25 -9.97
N ASP A 15 -3.76 -7.35 -10.72
CA ASP A 15 -5.05 -8.02 -10.86
C ASP A 15 -5.59 -8.52 -9.51
N GLN A 16 -4.72 -9.11 -8.68
CA GLN A 16 -5.08 -9.54 -7.33
C GLN A 16 -5.46 -8.35 -6.44
N LEU A 17 -4.76 -7.21 -6.54
CA LEU A 17 -5.09 -5.99 -5.80
C LEU A 17 -6.49 -5.49 -6.19
N LYS A 18 -6.76 -5.40 -7.49
CA LYS A 18 -8.07 -4.95 -8.01
C LYS A 18 -9.19 -5.87 -7.53
N ALA A 19 -9.03 -7.18 -7.65
CA ALA A 19 -10.03 -8.15 -7.18
C ALA A 19 -10.27 -8.07 -5.66
N LYS A 20 -9.21 -7.84 -4.86
CA LYS A 20 -9.33 -7.64 -3.41
C LYS A 20 -10.08 -6.34 -3.10
N ASN A 21 -9.76 -5.24 -3.78
CA ASN A 21 -10.44 -3.96 -3.60
C ASN A 21 -11.93 -4.04 -3.97
N ASP A 22 -12.26 -4.65 -5.11
CA ASP A 22 -13.65 -4.86 -5.54
C ASP A 22 -14.44 -5.67 -4.50
N ARG A 23 -13.82 -6.71 -3.94
CA ARG A 23 -14.43 -7.49 -2.86
C ARG A 23 -14.62 -6.66 -1.60
N LEU A 24 -13.63 -5.87 -1.19
CA LEU A 24 -13.73 -5.02 0.00
C LEU A 24 -14.84 -3.96 -0.15
N GLN A 25 -14.97 -3.38 -1.34
CA GLN A 25 -16.07 -2.47 -1.66
C GLN A 25 -17.42 -3.19 -1.63
N LYS A 26 -17.54 -4.38 -2.23
CA LYS A 26 -18.79 -5.13 -2.27
C LYS A 26 -19.24 -5.60 -0.89
N ASP A 27 -18.33 -6.23 -0.14
CA ASP A 27 -18.67 -6.93 1.11
C ASP A 27 -18.74 -5.96 2.30
N PHE A 28 -17.92 -4.90 2.31
CA PHE A 28 -17.79 -3.98 3.43
C PHE A 28 -18.09 -2.52 3.08
N ARG A 29 -18.47 -2.21 1.83
CA ARG A 29 -18.77 -0.84 1.37
C ARG A 29 -17.60 0.13 1.56
N LEU A 30 -16.37 -0.37 1.52
CA LEU A 30 -15.18 0.50 1.57
C LEU A 30 -15.22 1.49 0.40
N GLY A 31 -14.92 2.75 0.67
CA GLY A 31 -15.08 3.87 -0.27
C GLY A 31 -16.47 4.52 -0.28
N SER A 32 -17.48 3.93 0.38
CA SER A 32 -18.84 4.51 0.48
C SER A 32 -19.21 5.03 1.87
N TRP A 33 -18.36 4.83 2.87
CA TRP A 33 -18.59 5.36 4.22
C TRP A 33 -18.25 6.85 4.29
N PRO A 34 -19.08 7.68 4.96
CA PRO A 34 -18.89 9.13 4.98
C PRO A 34 -17.69 9.57 5.83
N ARG A 35 -17.22 8.72 6.73
CA ARG A 35 -16.08 9.00 7.60
C ARG A 35 -15.21 7.77 7.77
N TYR A 36 -13.90 8.00 7.75
CA TYR A 36 -12.91 7.06 8.25
C TYR A 36 -11.97 7.77 9.25
N ASP A 37 -11.49 7.01 10.22
CA ASP A 37 -10.49 7.45 11.19
C ASP A 37 -9.40 6.38 11.28
N TYR A 38 -8.15 6.79 11.50
CA TYR A 38 -7.01 5.88 11.68
C TYR A 38 -6.59 5.83 13.15
N ASP A 39 -6.33 4.63 13.64
CA ASP A 39 -5.61 4.41 14.89
C ASP A 39 -4.31 3.68 14.54
N LEU A 40 -3.25 4.45 14.34
CA LEU A 40 -1.93 3.91 13.99
C LEU A 40 -1.29 3.14 15.15
N LYS A 41 -1.70 3.38 16.40
CA LYS A 41 -1.21 2.59 17.54
C LYS A 41 -1.89 1.22 17.57
N ALA A 42 -3.19 1.18 17.34
CA ALA A 42 -3.95 -0.07 17.28
C ALA A 42 -3.86 -0.78 15.91
N ARG A 43 -3.22 -0.15 14.91
CA ARG A 43 -3.12 -0.62 13.52
C ARG A 43 -4.49 -0.85 12.89
N LYS A 44 -5.40 0.09 13.11
CA LYS A 44 -6.79 0.00 12.66
C LYS A 44 -7.21 1.18 11.80
N LEU A 45 -8.07 0.87 10.84
CA LEU A 45 -8.85 1.85 10.08
C LEU A 45 -10.32 1.61 10.40
N LEU A 46 -10.99 2.65 10.90
CA LEU A 46 -12.36 2.58 11.36
C LEU A 46 -13.24 3.38 10.41
N PHE A 47 -14.27 2.75 9.87
CA PHE A 47 -15.26 3.40 9.03
C PHE A 47 -16.56 3.58 9.81
N SER A 48 -17.13 4.77 9.74
CA SER A 48 -18.31 5.13 10.55
C SER A 48 -19.32 5.96 9.77
N GLU A 49 -20.56 5.91 10.26
CA GLU A 49 -21.68 6.72 9.78
C GLU A 49 -22.48 7.19 11.00
N GLN A 50 -22.76 8.50 11.07
CA GLN A 50 -23.50 9.11 12.17
C GLN A 50 -22.93 8.77 13.57
N GLY A 51 -21.60 8.68 13.67
CA GLY A 51 -20.90 8.38 14.93
C GLY A 51 -20.86 6.89 15.32
N VAL A 52 -21.43 6.00 14.50
CA VAL A 52 -21.43 4.55 14.75
C VAL A 52 -20.40 3.88 13.85
N ILE A 53 -19.46 3.12 14.43
CA ILE A 53 -18.49 2.32 13.69
C ILE A 53 -19.20 1.15 13.00
N LYS A 54 -18.95 0.99 11.70
CA LYS A 54 -19.56 -0.03 10.84
C LYS A 54 -18.55 -1.09 10.39
N VAL A 55 -17.32 -0.67 10.14
CA VAL A 55 -16.23 -1.55 9.72
C VAL A 55 -14.97 -1.18 10.50
N VAL A 56 -14.26 -2.20 10.96
CA VAL A 56 -12.92 -2.09 11.54
C VAL A 56 -12.01 -2.97 10.71
N ALA A 57 -11.01 -2.38 10.08
CA ALA A 57 -10.00 -3.08 9.32
C ALA A 57 -8.65 -3.01 10.03
N GLU A 58 -7.91 -4.10 10.03
CA GLU A 58 -6.48 -4.06 10.34
C GLU A 58 -5.73 -3.49 9.14
N ILE A 59 -4.71 -2.67 9.42
CA ILE A 59 -3.95 -2.00 8.37
C ILE A 59 -2.46 -2.20 8.54
N GLN A 60 -1.79 -2.09 7.39
CA GLN A 60 -0.36 -2.08 7.22
C GLN A 60 -0.04 -0.91 6.29
N ILE A 61 0.99 -0.14 6.61
CA ILE A 61 1.41 0.97 5.75
C ILE A 61 2.44 0.43 4.75
N ALA A 62 2.15 0.55 3.46
CA ALA A 62 3.06 0.14 2.40
C ALA A 62 4.11 1.22 2.11
N GLY A 63 3.70 2.48 2.11
CA GLY A 63 4.57 3.63 1.85
C GLY A 63 3.78 4.92 1.71
N SER A 64 4.45 5.96 1.24
CA SER A 64 3.88 7.27 0.98
C SER A 64 4.33 7.77 -0.38
N THR A 65 3.42 8.38 -1.12
CA THR A 65 3.72 9.09 -2.37
C THR A 65 3.79 10.60 -2.14
N SER A 66 4.53 11.30 -2.99
CA SER A 66 4.49 12.76 -3.09
C SER A 66 4.24 13.17 -4.54
N ALA A 67 3.06 13.73 -4.81
CA ALA A 67 2.70 14.28 -6.12
C ALA A 67 3.60 15.46 -6.57
N LYS A 68 4.40 16.04 -5.68
CA LYS A 68 5.38 17.07 -6.04
C LYS A 68 6.73 16.48 -6.44
N ALA A 69 7.08 15.31 -5.90
CA ALA A 69 8.38 14.69 -6.06
C ALA A 69 8.35 13.46 -6.97
N ASP A 70 7.18 13.12 -7.53
CA ASP A 70 6.90 11.99 -8.42
C ASP A 70 7.60 10.71 -7.97
N ASN A 71 7.46 10.43 -6.67
CA ASN A 71 8.13 9.30 -6.05
C ASN A 71 7.26 8.61 -5.02
N TRP A 72 7.62 7.35 -4.84
CA TRP A 72 7.18 6.50 -3.75
C TRP A 72 8.30 6.36 -2.74
N LEU A 73 8.01 6.60 -1.47
CA LEU A 73 8.85 6.25 -0.33
C LEU A 73 8.25 5.03 0.36
N TRP A 74 8.99 3.93 0.38
CA TRP A 74 8.56 2.73 1.11
C TRP A 74 8.46 2.99 2.62
N ALA A 75 7.44 2.42 3.26
CA ALA A 75 7.19 2.65 4.69
C ALA A 75 8.34 2.16 5.57
N TRP A 76 9.01 1.06 5.18
CA TRP A 76 10.18 0.54 5.89
C TRP A 76 11.37 1.51 5.90
N ALA A 77 11.40 2.48 4.98
CA ALA A 77 12.41 3.54 4.92
C ALA A 77 11.99 4.81 5.68
N ASN A 78 10.76 4.88 6.17
CA ASN A 78 10.24 6.03 6.91
C ASN A 78 10.37 5.82 8.42
N SER A 79 11.37 6.43 9.04
CA SER A 79 11.65 6.31 10.48
C SER A 79 10.58 6.92 11.39
N ASN A 80 9.64 7.70 10.85
CA ASN A 80 8.59 8.34 11.62
C ASN A 80 7.38 7.42 11.86
N LEU A 81 7.34 6.25 11.23
CA LEU A 81 6.24 5.29 11.38
C LEU A 81 6.52 4.27 12.50
N PRO A 82 5.50 3.88 13.29
CA PRO A 82 5.64 2.82 14.28
C PRO A 82 6.10 1.51 13.65
N GLY A 83 7.12 0.86 14.22
CA GLY A 83 7.74 -0.33 13.64
C GLY A 83 6.77 -1.51 13.41
N GLU A 84 5.70 -1.60 14.19
CA GLU A 84 4.63 -2.61 14.07
C GLU A 84 3.76 -2.43 12.81
N LEU A 85 3.73 -1.24 12.23
CA LEU A 85 3.04 -0.95 10.96
C LEU A 85 3.91 -1.22 9.73
N LEU A 86 5.10 -1.77 9.92
CA LEU A 86 6.12 -1.91 8.88
C LEU A 86 6.47 -3.37 8.57
N GLU A 87 5.78 -4.34 9.18
CA GLU A 87 6.15 -5.76 9.05
C GLU A 87 6.11 -6.24 7.60
N ASP A 88 5.01 -6.04 6.88
CA ASP A 88 4.95 -6.48 5.48
C ASP A 88 5.81 -5.61 4.57
N ALA A 89 5.96 -4.31 4.87
CA ALA A 89 6.87 -3.45 4.13
C ALA A 89 8.33 -3.96 4.23
N LYS A 90 8.76 -4.41 5.41
CA LYS A 90 10.08 -5.03 5.59
C LYS A 90 10.20 -6.34 4.82
N ARG A 91 9.13 -7.16 4.72
CA ARG A 91 9.12 -8.37 3.90
C ARG A 91 9.30 -8.05 2.41
N VAL A 92 8.66 -6.99 1.92
CA VAL A 92 8.86 -6.50 0.54
C VAL A 92 10.33 -6.18 0.30
N ARG A 93 10.96 -5.45 1.23
CA ARG A 93 12.40 -5.14 1.14
C ARG A 93 13.25 -6.40 1.07
N SER A 94 13.05 -7.33 2.01
CA SER A 94 13.83 -8.58 2.04
C SER A 94 13.64 -9.39 0.76
N PHE A 95 12.44 -9.43 0.21
CA PHE A 95 12.17 -10.08 -1.07
C PHE A 95 12.91 -9.37 -2.23
N GLY A 96 12.89 -8.04 -2.27
CA GLY A 96 13.64 -7.25 -3.24
C GLY A 96 15.14 -7.51 -3.18
N GLU A 97 15.71 -7.51 -1.97
CA GLU A 97 17.14 -7.81 -1.72
C GLU A 97 17.49 -9.24 -2.16
N GLU A 98 16.65 -10.23 -1.83
CA GLU A 98 16.87 -11.65 -2.19
C GLU A 98 16.78 -11.89 -3.70
N LYS A 99 15.89 -11.20 -4.40
CA LYS A 99 15.62 -11.40 -5.83
C LYS A 99 16.35 -10.41 -6.75
N GLY A 100 17.10 -9.46 -6.19
CA GLY A 100 17.82 -8.44 -6.95
C GLY A 100 16.89 -7.45 -7.66
N ILE A 101 15.82 -7.03 -6.98
CA ILE A 101 14.82 -6.09 -7.51
C ILE A 101 14.95 -4.76 -6.78
N ASP A 102 15.60 -3.80 -7.43
CA ASP A 102 15.92 -2.49 -6.85
C ASP A 102 14.67 -1.71 -6.43
N GLU A 103 13.60 -1.76 -7.21
CA GLU A 103 12.31 -1.09 -6.92
C GLU A 103 11.73 -1.49 -5.55
N LEU A 104 12.00 -2.72 -5.09
CA LEU A 104 11.48 -3.23 -3.82
C LEU A 104 12.49 -3.06 -2.68
N ALA A 105 13.79 -2.91 -3.00
CA ALA A 105 14.90 -2.88 -2.05
C ALA A 105 15.43 -1.46 -1.76
N GLN A 106 15.20 -0.49 -2.64
CA GLN A 106 15.60 0.90 -2.46
C GLN A 106 14.52 1.70 -1.73
N ALA A 107 14.94 2.71 -0.95
CA ALA A 107 14.02 3.51 -0.14
C ALA A 107 13.00 4.26 -0.99
N TYR A 108 13.46 4.82 -2.11
CA TYR A 108 12.65 5.59 -3.04
C TYR A 108 12.54 4.87 -4.37
N VAL A 109 11.36 4.96 -4.97
CA VAL A 109 11.09 4.55 -6.35
C VAL A 109 10.59 5.77 -7.10
N LEU A 110 11.20 6.06 -8.24
CA LEU A 110 10.73 7.12 -9.13
C LEU A 110 9.55 6.59 -9.95
N ASP A 111 8.51 7.42 -10.08
CA ASP A 111 7.36 7.06 -10.90
C ASP A 111 7.59 7.37 -12.38
N THR A 112 8.50 6.63 -13.02
CA THR A 112 8.90 6.91 -14.41
C THR A 112 7.83 6.54 -15.44
N ASN A 113 6.84 5.72 -15.06
CA ASN A 113 5.81 5.20 -15.96
C ASN A 113 4.39 5.65 -15.59
N ASN A 114 4.26 6.54 -14.60
CA ASN A 114 2.96 6.98 -14.08
C ASN A 114 2.15 5.80 -13.46
N ASP A 115 2.86 4.84 -12.88
CA ASP A 115 2.29 3.65 -12.25
C ASP A 115 1.60 4.00 -10.92
N LEU A 116 1.91 5.16 -10.30
CA LEU A 116 1.27 5.58 -9.06
C LEU A 116 -0.18 6.09 -9.28
N GLU A 117 -0.48 6.66 -10.44
CA GLU A 117 -1.84 7.05 -10.84
C GLU A 117 -2.79 5.85 -10.88
N ALA A 118 -2.29 4.69 -11.32
CA ALA A 118 -3.04 3.43 -11.37
C ALA A 118 -3.49 2.93 -9.99
N LEU A 119 -2.90 3.45 -8.90
CA LEU A 119 -3.30 3.18 -7.52
C LEU A 119 -4.45 4.08 -7.03
N GLY A 120 -5.01 4.92 -7.90
CA GLY A 120 -6.16 5.79 -7.60
C GLY A 120 -5.79 7.13 -6.96
N TRP A 121 -4.62 7.68 -7.31
CA TRP A 121 -4.08 8.91 -6.72
C TRP A 121 -4.10 10.12 -7.67
N GLY A 122 -4.98 10.10 -8.67
CA GLY A 122 -5.28 11.21 -9.60
C GLY A 122 -6.70 11.75 -9.48
#